data_AF-A0A1H3L882-F1
#
_entry.id   AF-A0A1H3L882-F1
#
_cell.length_a   1.000
_cell.length_b   1.000
_cell.length_c   1.000
_cell.angle_alpha   90.00
_cell.angle_beta   90.00
_cell.angle_gamma   90.00
#
_symmetry.space_group_name_H-M   'P 1'
#
loop_
_entity.id
_entity.type
_entity.pdbx_description
1 polymer ?
#
loop_
_entity_poly.entity_id
_entity_poly.type
_entity_poly.pdbx_seq_one_letter_code
_entity_poly.pdbx_strand_id
1 'polypeptide(L)'
;MNKVIVAAFVSIFVLGSTATFASGNLTSSLAPIAAKDLLNYLSCKDKKPTDVVKSRTDVENGKIVRVKCADAVAVVKKARDASGDAWQGGY
;
A
#
# COMPACT_ATOMS: atom_id res chain seq x y z
N MET A 1 -30.53 34.79 -8.75
CA MET A 1 -29.40 34.04 -9.36
C MET A 1 -28.48 33.50 -8.28
N ASN A 2 -28.85 32.40 -7.61
CA ASN A 2 -27.92 31.73 -6.68
C ASN A 2 -28.22 30.22 -6.55
N LYS A 3 -29.50 29.83 -6.64
CA LYS A 3 -29.91 28.42 -6.48
C LYS A 3 -29.57 27.53 -7.68
N VAL A 4 -29.62 28.05 -8.90
CA VAL A 4 -29.32 27.30 -10.14
C VAL A 4 -27.83 26.99 -10.27
N ILE A 5 -26.97 27.94 -9.89
CA ILE A 5 -25.51 27.77 -9.92
C ILE A 5 -25.09 26.72 -8.89
N VAL A 6 -25.63 26.80 -7.67
CA VAL A 6 -25.34 25.81 -6.62
C VAL A 6 -25.80 24.41 -7.04
N ALA A 7 -26.99 24.28 -7.66
CA ALA A 7 -27.47 22.99 -8.16
C ALA A 7 -26.56 22.37 -9.23
N ALA A 8 -25.98 23.18 -10.10
CA ALA A 8 -25.04 22.72 -11.14
C ALA A 8 -23.70 22.24 -10.55
N PHE A 9 -23.18 22.90 -9.52
CA PHE A 9 -21.95 22.43 -8.85
C PHE A 9 -22.17 21.13 -8.08
N VAL A 10 -23.33 20.98 -7.42
CA VAL A 10 -23.66 19.75 -6.69
C VAL A 10 -23.86 18.58 -7.66
N SER A 11 -24.47 18.78 -8.83
CA SER A 11 -24.64 17.70 -9.81
C SER A 11 -23.31 17.23 -10.40
N ILE A 12 -22.40 18.15 -10.72
CA ILE A 12 -21.05 17.82 -11.21
C ILE A 12 -20.23 17.12 -10.12
N PHE A 13 -20.38 17.52 -8.86
CA PHE A 13 -19.69 16.85 -7.75
C PHE A 13 -20.19 15.41 -7.54
N VAL A 14 -21.50 15.18 -7.57
CA VAL A 14 -22.08 13.83 -7.40
C VAL A 14 -21.74 12.92 -8.59
N LEU A 15 -21.75 13.45 -9.81
CA LEU A 15 -21.40 12.69 -11.02
C LEU A 15 -19.89 12.52 -11.22
N GLY A 16 -19.07 13.45 -10.71
CA GLY A 16 -17.61 13.37 -10.78
C GLY A 16 -16.99 12.49 -9.68
N SER A 17 -17.71 12.25 -8.57
CA SER A 17 -17.21 11.46 -7.44
C SER A 17 -17.17 9.95 -7.71
N THR A 18 -17.83 9.46 -8.76
CA THR A 18 -17.77 8.04 -9.16
C THR A 18 -16.61 7.73 -10.12
N ALA A 19 -15.86 8.75 -10.53
CA ALA A 19 -14.72 8.64 -11.44
C ALA A 19 -13.38 8.44 -10.70
N THR A 20 -13.34 7.63 -9.63
CA THR A 20 -12.07 7.03 -9.21
C THR A 20 -11.84 5.79 -10.06
N PHE A 21 -11.23 5.99 -11.22
CA PHE A 21 -10.67 4.92 -12.02
C PHE A 21 -9.44 4.39 -11.26
N ALA A 22 -9.66 3.50 -10.30
CA ALA A 22 -8.66 2.47 -10.05
C ALA A 22 -8.50 1.75 -11.40
N SER A 23 -7.31 1.83 -11.98
CA SER A 23 -6.89 1.16 -13.22
C SER A 23 -7.77 -0.06 -13.52
N GLY A 24 -8.42 -0.08 -14.69
CA GLY A 24 -9.40 -1.10 -15.10
C GLY A 24 -8.83 -2.53 -15.24
N ASN A 25 -7.66 -2.80 -14.66
CA ASN A 25 -7.11 -4.13 -14.53
C ASN A 25 -7.59 -4.76 -13.21
N LEU A 26 -8.61 -5.61 -13.29
CA LEU A 26 -9.15 -6.39 -12.16
C LEU A 26 -8.14 -7.40 -11.58
N THR A 27 -7.00 -7.58 -12.24
CA THR A 27 -5.96 -8.53 -11.88
C THR A 27 -4.61 -7.84 -11.75
N SER A 28 -4.13 -7.69 -10.52
CA SER A 28 -2.74 -7.27 -10.29
C SER A 28 -1.81 -8.42 -10.64
N SER A 29 -0.88 -8.20 -11.57
CA SER A 29 0.22 -9.14 -11.83
C SER A 29 1.24 -9.14 -10.70
N LEU A 30 1.14 -8.22 -9.72
CA LEU A 30 1.98 -8.22 -8.53
C LEU A 30 1.45 -9.21 -7.48
N ALA A 31 2.35 -10.05 -6.98
CA ALA A 31 2.15 -10.89 -5.81
C ALA A 31 1.62 -10.06 -4.63
N PRO A 32 0.57 -10.54 -3.94
CA PRO A 32 -0.02 -9.82 -2.83
C PRO A 32 0.96 -9.77 -1.65
N ILE A 33 1.13 -8.57 -1.08
CA ILE A 33 1.90 -8.33 0.15
C ILE A 33 0.93 -7.76 1.19
N ALA A 34 0.91 -8.35 2.39
CA ALA A 34 0.08 -7.82 3.45
C ALA A 34 0.54 -6.41 3.87
N ALA A 35 -0.40 -5.53 4.22
CA ALA A 35 -0.11 -4.14 4.59
C ALA A 35 0.88 -4.02 5.76
N LYS A 36 0.80 -4.92 6.75
CA LYS A 36 1.75 -4.98 7.88
C LYS A 36 3.18 -5.18 7.41
N ASP A 37 3.39 -6.05 6.43
CA ASP A 37 4.73 -6.41 5.94
C ASP A 37 5.31 -5.28 5.08
N LEU A 38 4.45 -4.58 4.32
CA LEU A 38 4.84 -3.33 3.64
C LEU A 38 5.22 -2.23 4.62
N LEU A 39 4.45 -2.04 5.70
CA LEU A 39 4.76 -1.03 6.71
C LEU A 39 6.05 -1.35 7.47
N ASN A 40 6.31 -2.63 7.75
CA ASN A 40 7.56 -3.09 8.34
C ASN A 40 8.73 -2.86 7.38
N TYR A 41 8.58 -3.18 6.09
CA TYR A 41 9.59 -2.91 5.07
C TYR A 41 9.90 -1.41 4.93
N LEU A 42 8.87 -0.56 4.86
CA LEU A 42 9.04 0.90 4.81
C LEU A 42 9.74 1.44 6.05
N SER A 43 9.46 0.88 7.23
CA SER A 43 10.13 1.26 8.48
C SER A 43 11.62 0.85 8.53
N CYS A 44 12.04 -0.03 7.61
CA CYS A 44 13.40 -0.57 7.50
C CYS A 44 14.19 -0.02 6.30
N LYS A 45 13.62 0.89 5.50
CA LYS A 45 14.25 1.45 4.28
C LYS A 45 15.65 2.02 4.50
N ASP A 46 15.85 2.74 5.60
CA ASP A 46 17.11 3.45 5.91
C ASP A 46 17.87 2.81 7.08
N LYS A 47 17.57 1.53 7.38
CA LYS A 47 18.13 0.81 8.54
C LYS A 47 18.97 -0.36 8.11
N LYS A 48 19.89 -0.79 8.99
CA LYS A 48 20.71 -1.97 8.73
C LYS A 48 19.83 -3.22 8.81
N PRO A 49 20.14 -4.29 8.05
CA PRO A 49 19.39 -5.55 8.12
C PRO A 49 19.37 -6.19 9.53
N THR A 50 20.38 -5.90 10.34
CA THR A 50 20.49 -6.35 11.73
C THR A 50 19.61 -5.58 12.70
N ASP A 51 19.08 -4.42 12.30
CA ASP A 51 18.29 -3.56 13.17
C ASP A 51 16.90 -4.17 13.41
N VAL A 52 16.33 -3.82 14.56
CA VAL A 52 15.02 -4.25 14.99
C VAL A 52 14.12 -3.03 15.12
N VAL A 53 12.97 -3.05 14.43
CA VAL A 53 11.95 -2.01 14.48
C VAL A 53 10.70 -2.51 15.17
N LYS A 54 9.88 -1.58 15.65
CA LYS A 54 8.54 -1.91 16.16
C LYS A 54 7.59 -2.02 14.98
N SER A 55 6.73 -3.05 14.98
CA SER A 55 5.60 -3.13 14.05
C SER A 55 4.69 -1.93 14.27
N ARG A 56 4.09 -1.43 13.19
CA ARG A 56 3.12 -0.34 13.24
C ARG A 56 1.68 -0.82 13.45
N THR A 57 1.45 -2.13 13.30
CA THR A 57 0.10 -2.72 13.30
C THR A 57 -0.07 -3.84 14.31
N ASP A 58 1.01 -4.54 14.69
CA ASP A 58 0.90 -5.76 15.49
C ASP A 58 1.26 -5.50 16.97
N VAL A 59 0.36 -5.95 17.84
CA VAL A 59 0.55 -6.01 19.30
C VAL A 59 0.24 -7.43 19.75
N GLU A 60 1.22 -8.09 20.35
CA GLU A 60 1.07 -9.43 20.92
C GLU A 60 1.39 -9.38 22.41
N ASN A 61 0.56 -10.02 23.22
CA ASN A 61 0.74 -10.07 24.68
C ASN A 61 0.92 -8.67 25.32
N GLY A 62 0.16 -7.68 24.83
CA GLY A 62 0.22 -6.30 25.31
C GLY A 62 1.50 -5.54 24.93
N LYS A 63 2.33 -6.09 24.05
CA LYS A 63 3.59 -5.47 23.59
C LYS A 63 3.58 -5.34 22.08
N ILE A 64 4.05 -4.19 21.58
CA ILE A 64 4.24 -3.99 20.15
C ILE A 64 5.29 -4.99 19.65
N VAL A 65 4.93 -5.77 18.62
CA VAL A 65 5.80 -6.78 18.03
C VAL A 65 7.07 -6.13 17.50
N ARG A 66 8.21 -6.80 17.69
CA ARG A 66 9.50 -6.36 17.17
C ARG A 66 9.86 -7.16 15.93
N VAL A 67 10.21 -6.46 14.86
CA VAL A 67 10.50 -7.03 13.54
C VAL A 67 11.94 -6.73 13.19
N LYS A 68 12.71 -7.76 12.81
CA LYS A 68 14.07 -7.59 12.31
C LYS A 68 14.02 -7.15 10.85
N CYS A 69 14.83 -6.16 10.49
CA CYS A 69 14.76 -5.57 9.15
C CYS A 69 15.14 -6.56 8.03
N ALA A 70 16.06 -7.49 8.28
CA ALA A 70 16.36 -8.57 7.35
C ALA A 70 15.11 -9.38 6.95
N ASP A 71 14.25 -9.68 7.92
CA ASP A 71 13.06 -10.51 7.70
C ASP A 71 12.00 -9.75 6.91
N ALA A 72 11.76 -8.47 7.26
CA ALA A 72 10.83 -7.61 6.54
C ALA A 72 11.25 -7.39 5.07
N VAL A 73 12.55 -7.20 4.83
CA VAL A 73 13.10 -7.07 3.47
C VAL A 73 12.99 -8.39 2.70
N ALA A 74 13.24 -9.53 3.33
CA ALA A 74 13.13 -10.84 2.70
C ALA A 74 11.68 -11.15 2.25
N VAL A 75 10.67 -10.79 3.05
CA VAL A 75 9.26 -10.98 2.69
C VAL A 75 8.90 -10.21 1.43
N VAL A 76 9.27 -8.92 1.37
CA VAL A 76 8.99 -8.08 0.18
C VAL A 76 9.82 -8.54 -1.01
N LYS A 77 11.07 -8.96 -0.81
CA LYS A 77 11.92 -9.51 -1.89
C LYS A 77 11.32 -10.78 -2.47
N LYS A 78 10.85 -11.71 -1.64
CA LYS A 78 10.19 -12.93 -2.10
C LYS A 78 8.95 -12.63 -2.96
N ALA A 79 8.14 -11.66 -2.54
CA ALA A 79 7.00 -11.19 -3.33
C ALA A 79 7.43 -10.46 -4.61
N ARG A 80 8.59 -9.80 -4.61
CA ARG A 80 9.20 -9.23 -5.82
C ARG A 80 9.59 -10.30 -6.82
N ASP A 81 10.35 -11.27 -6.36
CA ASP A 81 10.82 -12.38 -7.19
C ASP A 81 9.64 -13.19 -7.74
N ALA A 82 8.56 -13.35 -6.95
CA ALA A 82 7.35 -14.07 -7.37
C ALA A 82 6.55 -13.38 -8.49
N SER A 83 6.62 -12.05 -8.63
CA SER A 83 5.93 -11.37 -9.73
C SER A 83 6.80 -11.09 -10.95
N GLY A 84 8.10 -11.45 -10.91
CA GLY A 84 9.01 -11.28 -12.04
C GLY A 84 8.98 -9.87 -12.64
N ASP A 85 8.83 -9.80 -13.97
CA ASP A 85 8.86 -8.56 -14.75
C ASP A 85 7.66 -7.64 -14.51
N ALA A 86 6.58 -8.14 -13.89
CA ALA A 86 5.43 -7.30 -13.53
C ALA A 86 5.80 -6.18 -12.56
N TRP A 87 6.87 -6.34 -11.77
CA TRP A 87 7.40 -5.29 -10.89
C TRP A 87 8.13 -4.17 -11.62
N GLN A 88 8.63 -4.42 -12.83
CA GLN A 88 9.44 -3.46 -13.58
C GLN A 88 8.59 -2.44 -14.35
N GLY A 89 7.26 -2.54 -14.25
CA GLY A 89 6.34 -1.63 -14.92
C GLY A 89 6.34 -1.81 -16.44
N GLY A 90 6.31 -3.07 -16.89
CA GLY A 90 6.14 -3.39 -18.31
C GLY A 90 4.84 -2.78 -18.83
N TYR A 91 4.98 -1.72 -19.62
CA TYR A 91 3.99 -1.26 -20.59
C TYR A 91 4.26 -1.94 -21.92
#